data_AF-A0A9E1T404-F1
#
_entry.id   AF-A0A9E1T404-F1
#
_cell.length_a   1.000
_cell.length_b   1.000
_cell.length_c   1.000
_cell.angle_alpha   90.00
_cell.angle_beta   90.00
_cell.angle_gamma   90.00
#
_symmetry.space_group_name_H-M   'P 1'
#
loop_
_entity.id
_entity.type
_entity.pdbx_description
1 polymer ?
#
loop_
_entity_poly.entity_id
_entity_poly.type
_entity_poly.pdbx_seq_one_letter_code
_entity_poly.pdbx_strand_id
1 'polypeptide(L)' 'ANPAAKVTGVSVNTKALDEAAAKECLQAIEDRMNLPATDPFRFGASRLVDALVAL' A
#
# COMPACT_ATOMS: atom_id res chain seq x y z
N ALA A 1 12.07 -20.62 6.51
CA ALA A 1 11.27 -19.38 6.59
C ALA A 1 11.85 -18.49 7.70
N ASN A 2 11.92 -17.18 7.50
CA ASN A 2 12.41 -16.27 8.53
C ASN A 2 11.22 -15.79 9.39
N PRO A 3 11.12 -16.18 10.68
CA PRO A 3 10.01 -15.77 11.55
C PRO A 3 10.02 -14.26 11.87
N ALA A 4 11.12 -13.56 11.63
CA ALA A 4 11.23 -12.13 11.82
C ALA A 4 10.71 -11.31 10.62
N ALA A 5 10.43 -11.93 9.47
CA ALA A 5 9.91 -11.22 8.30
C ALA A 5 8.47 -10.76 8.54
N LYS A 6 8.21 -9.47 8.37
CA LYS A 6 6.90 -8.84 8.51
C LYS A 6 6.52 -8.14 7.20
N VAL A 7 5.23 -8.14 6.88
CA VAL A 7 4.67 -7.32 5.80
C VAL A 7 4.08 -6.06 6.45
N THR A 8 4.60 -4.89 6.08
CA THR A 8 4.21 -3.60 6.69
C THR A 8 3.23 -2.80 5.85
N GLY A 9 3.12 -3.09 4.56
CA GLY A 9 2.26 -2.37 3.64
C GLY A 9 2.29 -2.96 2.23
N VAL A 10 1.44 -2.42 1.36
CA VAL A 10 1.24 -2.91 -0.01
C VAL A 10 1.49 -1.79 -1.02
N SER A 11 2.48 -1.98 -1.89
CA SER A 11 2.69 -1.13 -3.05
C SER A 11 1.86 -1.64 -4.22
N VAL A 12 0.96 -0.82 -4.74
CA VAL A 12 0.05 -1.19 -5.83
C VAL A 12 0.34 -0.33 -7.05
N ASN A 13 0.51 -0.96 -8.21
CA ASN A 13 0.65 -0.22 -9.48
C ASN A 13 -0.74 0.05 -10.07
N THR A 14 -1.16 1.31 -10.06
CA THR A 14 -2.46 1.77 -10.58
C THR A 14 -2.34 2.49 -11.92
N LYS A 15 -1.22 2.33 -12.64
CA LYS A 15 -0.97 3.02 -13.94
C LYS A 15 -2.11 2.85 -14.95
N ALA A 16 -2.72 1.67 -15.00
CA ALA A 16 -3.81 1.36 -15.94
C ALA A 16 -5.20 1.85 -15.49
N LEU A 17 -5.31 2.39 -14.27
CA LEU A 17 -6.55 2.90 -13.69
C LEU A 17 -6.57 4.43 -13.77
N ASP A 18 -7.75 5.00 -13.90
CA ASP A 18 -7.94 6.42 -13.60
C ASP A 18 -7.76 6.68 -12.09
N GLU A 19 -7.78 7.95 -11.68
CA GLU A 19 -7.50 8.30 -10.28
C GLU A 19 -8.58 7.79 -9.30
N ALA A 20 -9.85 7.77 -9.70
CA ALA A 20 -10.95 7.32 -8.86
C ALA A 20 -10.86 5.81 -8.62
N ALA A 21 -10.70 5.03 -9.70
CA ALA A 21 -10.52 3.60 -9.64
C ALA A 21 -9.22 3.21 -8.90
N ALA A 22 -8.16 4.01 -9.03
CA ALA A 22 -6.93 3.81 -8.25
C ALA A 22 -7.18 3.95 -6.75
N LYS A 23 -7.89 5.00 -6.31
CA LYS A 23 -8.23 5.20 -4.89
C LYS A 23 -9.13 4.09 -4.35
N GLU A 24 -10.14 3.69 -5.12
CA GLU A 24 -11.02 2.57 -4.74
C GLU A 24 -10.25 1.25 -4.62
N CYS A 25 -9.36 0.96 -5.57
CA CYS A 25 -8.50 -0.22 -5.52
C CYS A 25 -7.59 -0.22 -4.28
N LEU A 26 -6.97 0.92 -3.96
CA LEU A 26 -6.15 1.07 -2.77
C LEU A 26 -6.97 0.83 -1.50
N GLN A 27 -8.14 1.47 -1.36
CA GLN A 27 -9.01 1.29 -0.18
C GLN A 27 -9.43 -0.17 -0.02
N ALA A 28 -9.85 -0.83 -1.11
CA ALA A 28 -10.25 -2.23 -1.08
C ALA A 28 -9.10 -3.16 -0.64
N ILE A 29 -7.86 -2.84 -1.01
CA ILE A 29 -6.67 -3.58 -0.57
C ILE A 29 -6.38 -3.30 0.91
N GLU A 30 -6.48 -2.04 1.36
CA GLU A 30 -6.31 -1.69 2.77
C GLU A 30 -7.32 -2.44 3.66
N ASP A 31 -8.59 -2.44 3.28
CA ASP A 31 -9.66 -3.11 4.03
C ASP A 31 -9.44 -4.63 4.10
N ARG A 32 -9.03 -5.23 2.97
CA ARG A 32 -8.83 -6.68 2.87
C ARG A 32 -7.58 -7.16 3.62
N MET A 33 -6.49 -6.39 3.54
CA MET A 33 -5.20 -6.78 4.09
C MET A 33 -4.98 -6.25 5.50
N ASN A 34 -5.81 -5.29 5.94
CA ASN A 34 -5.63 -4.52 7.17
C ASN A 34 -4.21 -3.95 7.29
N LEU A 35 -3.68 -3.46 6.16
CA LEU A 35 -2.33 -2.93 6.01
C LEU A 35 -2.39 -1.69 5.12
N PRO A 36 -1.53 -0.69 5.35
CA PRO A 36 -1.50 0.50 4.51
C PRO A 36 -1.10 0.15 3.08
N ALA A 37 -1.81 0.73 2.12
CA ALA A 37 -1.56 0.58 0.69
C ALA A 37 -1.44 1.94 0.02
N THR A 38 -0.58 2.01 -0.99
CA THR A 38 -0.46 3.20 -1.84
C THR A 38 0.07 2.81 -3.21
N ASP A 39 -0.13 3.69 -4.18
CA ASP A 39 0.66 3.70 -5.40
C ASP A 39 1.80 4.71 -5.21
N PRO A 40 3.05 4.26 -4.99
CA PRO A 40 4.17 5.17 -4.74
C PRO A 40 4.46 6.12 -5.90
N PHE A 41 4.12 5.71 -7.13
CA PHE A 41 4.34 6.51 -8.32
C PHE A 41 3.30 7.62 -8.45
N ARG A 42 2.03 7.34 -8.12
CA ARG A 42 0.92 8.30 -8.25
C ARG A 42 0.70 9.16 -7.00
N PHE A 43 0.77 8.58 -5.81
CA PHE A 43 0.40 9.22 -4.54
C PHE A 43 1.56 9.36 -3.54
N GLY A 44 2.74 8.87 -3.92
CA GLY A 44 3.94 8.91 -3.08
C GLY A 44 4.04 7.73 -2.11
N ALA A 45 5.26 7.52 -1.62
CA ALA A 45 5.64 6.36 -0.82
C ALA A 45 5.49 6.57 0.70
N SER A 46 5.17 7.78 1.17
CA SER A 46 5.23 8.14 2.59
C SER A 46 4.45 7.17 3.48
N ARG A 47 3.24 6.76 3.08
CA ARG A 47 2.42 5.78 3.84
C ARG A 47 3.17 4.46 4.13
N LEU A 48 3.95 3.97 3.16
CA LEU A 48 4.72 2.74 3.32
C LEU A 48 5.95 2.94 4.20
N VAL A 49 6.59 4.10 4.09
CA VAL A 49 7.74 4.47 4.93
C VAL A 49 7.30 4.62 6.38
N ASP A 50 6.20 5.33 6.63
CA ASP A 50 5.65 5.53 7.97
C ASP A 50 5.31 4.18 8.63
N ALA A 51 4.69 3.27 7.87
CA ALA A 51 4.38 1.92 8.34
C ALA A 51 5.62 1.08 8.64
N LEU A 52 6.68 1.25 7.86
CA LEU A 52 7.97 0.58 8.08
C LEU A 52 8.69 1.12 9.32
N VAL A 53 8.67 2.44 9.53
CA VAL A 53 9.30 3.10 10.68
C VAL A 53 8.56 2.80 11.99
N ALA A 54 7.26 2.54 11.94
CA ALA A 54 6.43 2.23 13.11
C ALA A 54 6.53 0.78 13.62
N LEU A 55 7.34 -0.09 13.00
CA LEU A 55 7.55 -1.49 13.41
C LEU A 55 8.25 -1.65 14.76
#